data_AF-A0A395HLE1-F1
#
_entry.id   AF-A0A395HLE1-F1
#
_cell.length_a   1.000
_cell.length_b   1.000
_cell.length_c   1.000
_cell.angle_alpha   90.00
_cell.angle_beta   90.00
_cell.angle_gamma   90.00
#
_symmetry.space_group_name_H-M   'P 1'
#
loop_
_entity.id
_entity.type
_entity.pdbx_description
1 polymer ?
#
loop_
_entity_poly.entity_id
_entity_poly.type
_entity_poly.pdbx_seq_one_letter_code
_entity_poly.pdbx_strand_id
1 'polypeptide(L)'
;MPVYTNFLVLVGFWHASADWIYRLSGWEVSSVITLKRLHQWADAQLVAMKDSEKAPSISFLRIMAGGRMSEQSALSEAKEMLGPGTDTNSATLAHILYALSFNEALQADLVRDLEAAGWPTDTSALEAIPRLVAAVKEGIRWTGATAAMLPRIFPRGGYRLAGNRLAGNRLPGGIMIASSPIRYLRNEVAVPDPERYRSERWLTHEKNDATLLRDDYYIPFCKGAPTCIGNHFAYLELFLSVSQVLKRYSLHPREPSTVTVRDHEAVLPAREEWVAAVPVRRLEVVSGERR
;
A
#
# COMPACT_ATOMS: atom_id res chain seq x y z
N MET A 1 -1.21 12.76 14.11
CA MET A 1 -2.05 13.83 13.53
C MET A 1 -2.94 14.64 14.52
N PRO A 2 -3.32 14.18 15.74
CA PRO A 2 -4.16 15.01 16.63
C PRO A 2 -3.54 16.36 17.02
N VAL A 3 -2.21 16.43 17.12
CA VAL A 3 -1.50 17.66 17.48
C VAL A 3 -1.67 18.74 16.40
N TYR A 4 -1.55 18.35 15.13
CA TYR A 4 -1.67 19.26 13.98
C TYR A 4 -3.09 19.81 13.78
N THR A 5 -4.12 19.03 14.13
CA THR A 5 -5.52 19.43 13.95
C THR A 5 -6.11 20.12 15.17
N ASN A 6 -5.70 19.75 16.40
CA ASN A 6 -6.31 20.28 17.62
C ASN A 6 -5.52 21.44 18.25
N PHE A 7 -4.26 21.65 17.86
CA PHE A 7 -3.36 22.63 18.47
C PHE A 7 -2.66 23.51 17.44
N LEU A 8 -3.44 24.11 16.53
CA LEU A 8 -2.95 24.93 15.40
C LEU A 8 -1.98 26.03 15.81
N VAL A 9 -2.24 26.72 16.95
CA VAL A 9 -1.38 27.80 17.45
C VAL A 9 -0.02 27.27 17.91
N LEU A 10 -0.01 26.15 18.63
CA LEU A 10 1.20 25.48 19.12
C LEU A 10 2.05 24.95 17.96
N VAL A 11 1.40 24.40 16.94
CA VAL A 11 2.04 23.94 15.71
C VAL A 11 2.64 25.11 14.93
N GLY A 12 1.91 26.22 14.81
CA GLY A 12 2.43 27.45 14.19
C GLY A 12 3.64 28.01 14.92
N PHE A 13 3.59 28.06 16.25
CA PHE A 13 4.73 28.44 17.08
C PHE A 13 5.93 27.50 16.89
N TRP A 14 5.71 26.19 16.88
CA TRP A 14 6.75 25.20 16.62
C TRP A 14 7.43 25.41 15.27
N HIS A 15 6.66 25.61 14.19
CA HIS A 15 7.21 25.87 12.86
C HIS A 15 8.00 27.18 12.80
N ALA A 16 7.48 28.27 13.39
CA ALA A 16 8.18 29.54 13.47
C ALA A 16 9.49 29.44 14.26
N SER A 17 9.46 28.68 15.36
CA SER A 17 10.64 28.44 16.21
C SER A 17 11.69 27.60 15.48
N ALA A 18 11.28 26.52 14.81
CA ALA A 18 12.16 25.68 14.01
C ALA A 18 12.83 26.48 12.87
N ASP A 19 12.06 27.34 12.20
CA ASP A 19 12.58 28.24 11.15
C ASP A 19 13.56 29.28 11.71
N TRP A 20 13.29 29.82 12.88
CA TRP A 20 14.16 30.79 13.54
C TRP A 20 15.49 30.14 13.99
N ILE A 21 15.41 28.96 14.59
CA ILE A 21 16.59 28.15 14.96
C ILE A 21 17.41 27.82 13.72
N TYR A 22 16.79 27.39 12.62
CA TYR A 22 17.48 27.12 11.36
C TYR A 22 18.23 28.35 10.84
N ARG A 23 17.60 29.53 10.82
CA ARG A 23 18.24 30.78 10.35
C ARG A 23 19.44 31.19 11.19
N LEU A 24 19.42 30.92 12.50
CA LEU A 24 20.49 31.33 13.41
C LEU A 24 21.64 30.32 13.48
N SER A 25 21.34 29.03 13.41
CA SER A 25 22.31 27.97 13.70
C SER A 25 22.62 27.06 12.52
N GLY A 26 21.86 27.15 11.42
CA GLY A 26 21.87 26.17 10.33
C GLY A 26 21.33 24.79 10.73
N TRP A 27 20.82 24.64 11.95
CA TRP A 27 20.38 23.35 12.49
C TRP A 27 19.04 22.95 11.90
N GLU A 28 19.02 21.79 11.22
CA GLU A 28 17.89 21.35 10.40
C GLU A 28 16.89 20.51 11.20
N VAL A 29 15.66 21.01 11.39
CA VAL A 29 14.54 20.16 11.83
C VAL A 29 14.01 19.43 10.60
N SER A 30 14.43 18.18 10.44
CA SER A 30 14.23 17.35 9.23
C SER A 30 12.81 17.38 8.64
N SER A 31 11.78 17.34 9.48
CA SER A 31 10.38 17.30 9.01
C SER A 31 9.91 18.61 8.35
N VAL A 32 10.33 19.77 8.85
CA VAL A 32 9.88 21.08 8.35
C VAL A 32 10.54 21.38 6.99
N ILE A 33 11.83 21.09 6.86
CA ILE A 33 12.58 21.33 5.63
C ILE A 33 12.13 20.36 4.53
N THR A 34 11.92 19.08 4.86
CA THR A 34 11.44 18.09 3.88
C THR A 34 10.09 18.50 3.31
N LEU A 35 9.16 18.94 4.17
CA LEU A 35 7.85 19.43 3.72
C LEU A 35 7.97 20.69 2.87
N LYS A 36 8.87 21.63 3.22
CA LYS A 36 9.15 22.82 2.40
C LYS A 36 9.72 22.47 1.03
N ARG A 37 10.69 21.55 0.96
CA ARG A 37 11.28 21.08 -0.30
C ARG A 37 10.23 20.40 -1.17
N LEU A 38 9.36 19.57 -0.59
CA LEU A 38 8.25 18.95 -1.30
C LEU A 38 7.29 20.01 -1.88
N HIS A 39 6.95 21.04 -1.11
CA HIS A 39 6.12 22.14 -1.58
C HIS A 39 6.77 22.92 -2.73
N GLN A 40 8.04 23.31 -2.58
CA GLN A 40 8.79 24.02 -3.62
C GLN A 40 8.91 23.20 -4.91
N TRP A 41 9.18 21.90 -4.78
CA TRP A 41 9.21 20.99 -5.92
C TRP A 41 7.83 20.90 -6.60
N ALA A 42 6.75 20.75 -5.83
CA ALA A 42 5.40 20.64 -6.35
C ALA A 42 4.96 21.92 -7.08
N ASP A 43 5.27 23.10 -6.54
CA ASP A 43 5.00 24.39 -7.19
C ASP A 43 5.80 24.51 -8.50
N ALA A 44 7.06 24.06 -8.51
CA ALA A 44 7.86 24.02 -9.73
C ALA A 44 7.27 23.07 -10.79
N GLN A 45 6.70 21.93 -10.39
CA GLN A 45 5.98 21.05 -11.33
C GLN A 45 4.74 21.73 -11.91
N LEU A 46 3.96 22.45 -11.10
CA LEU A 46 2.79 23.19 -11.60
C LEU A 46 3.18 24.25 -12.64
N VAL A 47 4.29 24.97 -12.42
CA VAL A 47 4.82 25.93 -13.40
C VAL A 47 5.30 25.22 -14.66
N ALA A 48 6.09 24.14 -14.52
CA ALA A 48 6.60 23.37 -15.66
C ALA A 48 5.48 22.77 -16.52
N MET A 49 4.33 22.46 -15.93
CA MET A 49 3.18 21.94 -16.66
C MET A 49 2.46 22.97 -17.55
N LYS A 50 2.67 24.26 -17.31
CA LYS A 50 2.14 25.33 -18.19
C LYS A 50 2.96 25.47 -19.47
N ASP A 51 4.18 24.95 -19.47
CA ASP A 51 5.05 24.87 -20.63
C ASP A 51 4.66 23.62 -21.45
N SER A 52 3.97 23.83 -22.58
CA SER A 52 3.41 22.74 -23.40
C SER A 52 4.47 21.81 -23.99
N GLU A 53 5.72 22.26 -24.13
CA GLU A 53 6.82 21.45 -24.64
C GLU A 53 7.44 20.54 -23.56
N LYS A 54 7.34 20.92 -22.28
CA LYS A 54 7.92 20.18 -21.15
C LYS A 54 6.89 19.39 -20.35
N ALA A 55 5.60 19.67 -20.53
CA ALA A 55 4.54 18.99 -19.82
C ALA A 55 4.43 17.52 -20.27
N PRO A 56 4.32 16.56 -19.34
CA PRO A 56 3.99 15.17 -19.69
C PRO A 56 2.70 15.10 -20.52
N SER A 57 2.67 14.17 -21.49
CA SER A 57 1.50 13.93 -22.36
C SER A 57 0.25 13.58 -21.55
N ILE A 58 0.42 12.88 -20.43
CA ILE A 58 -0.62 12.59 -19.43
C ILE A 58 -0.12 13.11 -18.08
N SER A 59 -0.85 14.05 -17.50
CA SER A 59 -0.57 14.54 -16.15
C SER A 59 -1.85 14.58 -15.34
N PHE A 60 -1.85 13.91 -14.18
CA PHE A 60 -2.96 13.89 -13.23
C PHE A 60 -3.40 15.31 -12.85
N LEU A 61 -2.42 16.21 -12.64
CA LEU A 61 -2.64 17.62 -12.36
C LEU A 61 -3.40 18.34 -13.49
N ARG A 62 -3.11 18.02 -14.76
CA ARG A 62 -3.81 18.61 -15.93
C ARG A 62 -5.24 18.11 -16.02
N ILE A 63 -5.46 16.83 -15.77
CA ILE A 63 -6.80 16.22 -15.76
C ILE A 63 -7.66 16.87 -14.66
N MET A 64 -7.10 17.03 -13.46
CA MET A 64 -7.78 17.64 -12.32
C MET A 64 -8.10 19.12 -12.54
N ALA A 65 -7.11 19.91 -13.01
CA ALA A 65 -7.32 21.32 -13.32
C ALA A 65 -8.31 21.54 -14.48
N GLY A 66 -8.29 20.67 -15.50
CA GLY A 66 -9.27 20.67 -16.59
C GLY A 66 -10.69 20.24 -16.16
N GLY A 67 -10.81 19.56 -15.01
CA GLY A 67 -12.05 19.01 -14.46
C GLY A 67 -12.90 19.97 -13.60
N ARG A 68 -12.67 21.29 -13.70
CA ARG A 68 -13.32 22.37 -12.90
C ARG A 68 -12.74 22.57 -11.48
N MET A 69 -11.58 22.01 -11.16
CA MET A 69 -10.85 22.35 -9.93
C MET A 69 -9.88 23.51 -10.18
N SER A 70 -9.66 24.36 -9.18
CA SER A 70 -8.58 25.36 -9.26
C SER A 70 -7.23 24.67 -9.33
N GLU A 71 -6.24 25.32 -9.94
CA GLU A 71 -4.86 24.78 -10.01
C GLU A 71 -4.29 24.49 -8.61
N GLN A 72 -4.56 25.36 -7.62
CA GLN A 72 -4.09 25.12 -6.25
C GLN A 72 -4.78 23.92 -5.60
N SER A 73 -6.08 23.74 -5.80
CA SER A 73 -6.79 22.56 -5.29
C SER A 73 -6.31 21.29 -5.98
N ALA A 74 -6.13 21.30 -7.30
CA ALA A 74 -5.57 20.18 -8.05
C ALA A 74 -4.16 19.82 -7.56
N LEU A 75 -3.31 20.83 -7.30
CA LEU A 75 -1.98 20.63 -6.72
C LEU A 75 -2.03 20.04 -5.31
N SER A 76 -2.96 20.52 -4.48
CA SER A 76 -3.16 19.99 -3.13
C SER A 76 -3.51 18.50 -3.17
N GLU A 77 -4.53 18.13 -3.94
CA GLU A 77 -4.97 16.73 -4.07
C GLU A 77 -3.87 15.83 -4.67
N ALA A 78 -3.12 16.31 -5.67
CA ALA A 78 -2.03 15.54 -6.25
C ALA A 78 -0.90 15.26 -5.24
N LYS A 79 -0.56 16.24 -4.39
CA LYS A 79 0.40 16.02 -3.29
C LYS A 79 -0.12 14.98 -2.30
N GLU A 80 -1.42 15.04 -1.97
CA GLU A 80 -2.06 14.07 -1.08
C GLU A 80 -2.09 12.65 -1.66
N MET A 81 -2.00 12.47 -2.98
CA MET A 81 -1.87 11.15 -3.59
C MET A 81 -0.45 10.57 -3.52
N LEU A 82 0.59 11.41 -3.60
CA LEU A 82 1.99 10.98 -3.68
C LEU A 82 2.47 10.29 -2.38
N GLY A 83 2.19 10.89 -1.23
CA GLY A 83 2.69 10.39 0.06
C GLY A 83 2.15 8.98 0.39
N PRO A 84 0.83 8.81 0.56
CA PRO A 84 0.22 7.52 0.90
C PRO A 84 0.47 6.44 -0.17
N GLY A 85 0.55 6.82 -1.45
CA GLY A 85 0.82 5.88 -2.54
C GLY A 85 2.25 5.33 -2.53
N THR A 86 3.24 6.15 -2.17
CA THR A 86 4.66 5.76 -2.22
C THR A 86 4.99 4.73 -1.14
N ASP A 87 4.73 5.06 0.13
CA ASP A 87 5.19 4.24 1.26
C ASP A 87 4.45 2.89 1.32
N THR A 88 3.14 2.89 1.06
CA THR A 88 2.35 1.65 1.13
C THR A 88 2.72 0.68 0.01
N ASN A 89 2.93 1.20 -1.21
CA ASN A 89 3.18 0.35 -2.36
C ASN A 89 4.63 -0.15 -2.40
N SER A 90 5.60 0.71 -2.08
CA SER A 90 7.02 0.31 -1.96
C SER A 90 7.23 -0.72 -0.85
N ALA A 91 6.56 -0.56 0.30
CA ALA A 91 6.59 -1.56 1.36
C ALA A 91 6.02 -2.89 0.88
N THR A 92 4.89 -2.87 0.16
CA THR A 92 4.26 -4.08 -0.37
C THR A 92 5.14 -4.78 -1.40
N LEU A 93 5.74 -4.03 -2.32
CA LEU A 93 6.70 -4.55 -3.29
C LEU A 93 7.90 -5.20 -2.58
N ALA A 94 8.49 -4.52 -1.59
CA ALA A 94 9.62 -5.05 -0.83
C ALA A 94 9.29 -6.38 -0.15
N HIS A 95 8.08 -6.52 0.43
CA HIS A 95 7.64 -7.76 1.04
C HIS A 95 7.39 -8.88 0.01
N ILE A 96 6.84 -8.56 -1.17
CA ILE A 96 6.67 -9.54 -2.24
C ILE A 96 8.05 -10.06 -2.68
N LEU A 97 8.99 -9.16 -2.98
CA LEU A 97 10.34 -9.54 -3.40
C LEU A 97 11.06 -10.35 -2.32
N TYR A 98 10.89 -9.96 -1.05
CA TYR A 98 11.39 -10.71 0.10
C TYR A 98 10.79 -12.12 0.12
N ALA A 99 9.47 -12.26 0.04
CA ALA A 99 8.82 -13.57 0.09
C ALA A 99 9.22 -14.48 -1.09
N LEU A 100 9.30 -13.94 -2.30
CA LEU A 100 9.74 -14.66 -3.50
C LEU A 100 11.19 -15.14 -3.39
N SER A 101 12.02 -14.47 -2.60
CA SER A 101 13.41 -14.88 -2.39
C SER A 101 13.55 -16.17 -1.57
N PHE A 102 12.55 -16.56 -0.76
CA PHE A 102 12.59 -17.81 0.04
C PHE A 102 11.96 -19.02 -0.66
N ASN A 103 11.15 -18.78 -1.70
CA ASN A 103 10.41 -19.81 -2.42
C ASN A 103 10.83 -19.81 -3.91
N GLU A 104 11.86 -20.60 -4.23
CA GLU A 104 12.43 -20.66 -5.58
C GLU A 104 11.42 -21.29 -6.56
N ALA A 105 10.64 -22.29 -6.12
CA ALA A 105 9.58 -22.90 -6.90
C ALA A 105 8.49 -21.89 -7.33
N LEU A 106 7.95 -21.10 -6.39
CA LEU A 106 6.97 -20.05 -6.70
C LEU A 106 7.55 -19.00 -7.65
N GLN A 107 8.80 -18.59 -7.42
CA GLN A 107 9.48 -17.62 -8.28
C GLN A 107 9.64 -18.16 -9.72
N ALA A 108 10.08 -19.42 -9.87
CA ALA A 108 10.23 -20.08 -11.15
C ALA A 108 8.88 -20.25 -11.88
N ASP A 109 7.83 -20.60 -11.15
CA ASP A 109 6.47 -20.73 -11.69
C ASP A 109 5.90 -19.39 -12.19
N LEU A 110 6.16 -18.29 -11.47
CA LEU A 110 5.80 -16.93 -11.91
C LEU A 110 6.58 -16.52 -13.15
N VAL A 111 7.90 -16.76 -13.15
CA VAL A 111 8.77 -16.49 -14.29
C VAL A 111 8.28 -17.20 -15.55
N ARG A 112 7.94 -18.49 -15.44
CA ARG A 112 7.42 -19.29 -16.56
C ARG A 112 6.13 -18.71 -17.12
N ASP A 113 5.18 -18.33 -16.26
CA ASP A 113 3.90 -17.75 -16.71
C ASP A 113 4.10 -16.38 -17.39
N LEU A 114 4.97 -15.54 -16.82
CA LEU A 114 5.31 -14.22 -17.37
C LEU A 114 6.03 -14.32 -18.71
N GLU A 115 6.93 -15.30 -18.84
CA GLU A 115 7.65 -15.58 -20.07
C GLU A 115 6.71 -16.13 -21.16
N ALA A 116 5.81 -17.05 -20.81
CA ALA A 116 4.79 -17.55 -21.71
C ALA A 116 3.85 -16.43 -22.22
N ALA A 117 3.58 -15.42 -21.38
CA ALA A 117 2.83 -14.22 -21.76
C ALA A 117 3.66 -13.18 -22.53
N GLY A 118 4.97 -13.39 -22.71
CA GLY A 118 5.85 -12.48 -23.44
C GLY A 118 6.29 -11.24 -22.66
N TRP A 119 6.30 -11.29 -21.32
CA TRP A 119 6.65 -10.16 -20.44
C TRP A 119 5.86 -8.89 -20.74
N PRO A 120 4.51 -8.94 -20.70
CA PRO A 120 3.68 -7.79 -21.04
C PRO A 120 3.94 -6.63 -20.07
N THR A 121 3.78 -5.42 -20.58
CA THR A 121 3.76 -4.18 -19.78
C THR A 121 2.36 -3.59 -19.65
N ASP A 122 1.39 -4.11 -20.42
CA ASP A 122 -0.01 -3.74 -20.31
C ASP A 122 -0.64 -4.36 -19.05
N THR A 123 -1.46 -3.57 -18.36
CA THR A 123 -2.08 -3.97 -17.09
C THR A 123 -3.07 -5.11 -17.29
N SER A 124 -3.89 -5.07 -18.34
CA SER A 124 -4.91 -6.09 -18.60
C SER A 124 -4.27 -7.45 -18.89
N ALA A 125 -3.15 -7.45 -19.62
CA ALA A 125 -2.38 -8.66 -19.89
C ALA A 125 -1.72 -9.23 -18.63
N LEU A 126 -1.22 -8.37 -17.74
CA LEU A 126 -0.65 -8.81 -16.45
C LEU A 126 -1.74 -9.34 -15.50
N GLU A 127 -2.91 -8.71 -15.45
CA GLU A 127 -4.07 -9.14 -14.67
C GLU A 127 -4.62 -10.50 -15.13
N ALA A 128 -4.39 -10.87 -16.39
CA ALA A 128 -4.78 -12.16 -16.91
C ALA A 128 -3.90 -13.33 -16.43
N ILE A 129 -2.79 -13.05 -15.73
CA ILE A 129 -1.85 -14.07 -15.24
C ILE A 129 -2.23 -14.45 -13.79
N PRO A 130 -2.87 -15.61 -13.54
CA PRO A 130 -3.46 -15.91 -12.24
C PRO A 130 -2.44 -15.97 -11.09
N ARG A 131 -1.25 -16.53 -11.34
CA ARG A 131 -0.18 -16.60 -10.32
C ARG A 131 0.35 -15.22 -9.95
N LEU A 132 0.49 -14.31 -10.93
CA LEU A 132 0.91 -12.93 -10.65
C LEU A 132 -0.13 -12.21 -9.79
N VAL A 133 -1.40 -12.33 -10.17
CA VAL A 133 -2.53 -11.77 -9.39
C VAL A 133 -2.54 -12.33 -7.97
N ALA A 134 -2.38 -13.65 -7.83
CA ALA A 134 -2.31 -14.33 -6.55
C ALA A 134 -1.13 -13.85 -5.69
N ALA A 135 0.07 -13.73 -6.26
CA ALA A 135 1.26 -13.27 -5.56
C ALA A 135 1.12 -11.82 -5.06
N VAL A 136 0.58 -10.93 -5.89
CA VAL A 136 0.35 -9.54 -5.48
C VAL A 136 -0.77 -9.41 -4.46
N LYS A 137 -1.88 -10.15 -4.61
CA LYS A 137 -2.95 -10.18 -3.61
C LYS A 137 -2.44 -10.67 -2.25
N GLU A 138 -1.64 -11.73 -2.23
CA GLU A 138 -1.02 -12.21 -1.01
C GLU A 138 -0.01 -11.20 -0.46
N GLY A 139 0.75 -10.54 -1.32
CA GLY A 139 1.66 -9.45 -0.94
C GLY A 139 0.98 -8.33 -0.20
N ILE A 140 -0.13 -7.83 -0.75
CA ILE A 140 -0.93 -6.77 -0.12
C ILE A 140 -1.50 -7.25 1.22
N ARG A 141 -2.06 -8.48 1.27
CA ARG A 141 -2.61 -9.07 2.50
C ARG A 141 -1.53 -9.18 3.59
N TRP A 142 -0.41 -9.81 3.24
CA TRP A 142 0.67 -10.18 4.15
C TRP A 142 1.42 -8.94 4.65
N THR A 143 1.69 -8.00 3.75
CA THR A 143 2.26 -6.70 4.13
C THR A 143 1.31 -5.94 5.03
N GLY A 144 0.02 -5.83 4.69
CA GLY A 144 -0.94 -5.07 5.50
C GLY A 144 -0.42 -3.66 5.81
N ALA A 145 0.07 -2.95 4.78
CA ALA A 145 0.88 -1.75 4.93
C ALA A 145 0.23 -0.67 5.79
N THR A 146 -1.10 -0.59 5.77
CA THR A 146 -1.89 0.29 6.65
C THR A 146 -2.38 -0.48 7.87
N ALA A 147 -1.82 -0.14 9.04
CA ALA A 147 -2.25 -0.68 10.34
C ALA A 147 -3.25 0.25 11.07
N ALA A 148 -3.45 1.47 10.57
CA ALA A 148 -4.28 2.49 11.18
C ALA A 148 -5.71 2.01 11.49
N MET A 149 -6.23 2.47 12.63
CA MET A 149 -7.65 2.37 12.96
C MET A 149 -8.41 3.38 12.09
N LEU A 150 -9.40 2.90 11.34
CA LEU A 150 -10.20 3.69 10.42
C LEU A 150 -11.54 4.03 11.07
N PRO A 151 -11.73 5.25 11.59
CA PRO A 151 -12.94 5.63 12.30
C PRO A 151 -14.09 5.91 11.34
N ARG A 152 -15.30 5.57 11.77
CA ARG A 152 -16.56 5.92 11.12
C ARG A 152 -17.56 6.39 12.16
N ILE A 153 -18.15 7.56 11.91
CA ILE A 153 -19.22 8.11 12.74
C ILE A 153 -20.57 7.64 12.18
N PHE A 154 -21.42 7.11 13.06
CA PHE A 154 -22.73 6.62 12.70
C PHE A 154 -23.72 7.78 12.50
N PRO A 155 -24.59 7.73 11.46
CA PRO A 155 -25.62 8.76 11.26
C PRO A 155 -26.50 8.94 12.50
N ARG A 156 -27.00 10.16 12.73
CA ARG A 156 -27.80 10.49 13.94
C ARG A 156 -29.02 9.59 14.17
N GLY A 157 -29.62 9.04 13.10
CA GLY A 157 -30.73 8.08 13.19
C GLY A 157 -30.37 6.69 13.72
N GLY A 158 -29.09 6.46 14.05
CA GLY A 158 -28.54 5.15 14.35
C GLY A 158 -28.40 4.28 13.10
N TYR A 159 -27.87 3.08 13.27
CA TYR A 159 -27.70 2.12 12.18
C TYR A 159 -28.06 0.73 12.65
N ARG A 160 -28.76 -0.03 11.79
CA ARG A 160 -29.06 -1.43 12.07
C ARG A 160 -27.94 -2.29 11.48
N LEU A 161 -27.19 -2.97 12.34
CA LEU A 161 -26.19 -3.93 11.87
C LEU A 161 -26.90 -5.12 11.20
N ALA A 162 -26.35 -5.60 10.08
CA ALA A 162 -26.81 -6.83 9.46
C ALA A 162 -26.26 -8.03 10.24
N GLY A 163 -27.15 -8.93 10.68
CA GLY A 163 -26.77 -10.15 11.41
C GLY A 163 -27.62 -10.42 12.66
N ASN A 164 -27.52 -11.64 13.19
CA ASN A 164 -28.28 -12.15 14.34
C ASN A 164 -27.44 -12.33 15.62
N ARG A 165 -26.14 -11.99 15.57
CA ARG A 165 -25.18 -12.31 16.66
C ARG A 165 -24.91 -11.18 17.66
N LEU A 166 -25.38 -9.96 17.40
CA LEU A 166 -25.33 -8.85 18.36
C LEU A 166 -26.74 -8.63 18.91
N ALA A 167 -26.99 -9.04 20.16
CA ALA A 167 -28.25 -8.73 20.84
C ALA A 167 -28.43 -7.20 20.89
N GLY A 168 -29.54 -6.66 20.35
CA GLY A 168 -29.76 -5.23 20.24
C GLY A 168 -29.19 -4.59 18.96
N ASN A 169 -29.59 -5.13 17.79
CA ASN A 169 -29.18 -4.80 16.41
C ASN A 169 -29.15 -3.33 15.96
N ARG A 170 -29.28 -2.33 16.85
CA ARG A 170 -29.24 -0.91 16.50
C ARG A 170 -28.14 -0.18 17.27
N LEU A 171 -27.15 0.30 16.54
CA LEU A 171 -26.13 1.19 17.07
C LEU A 171 -26.71 2.60 17.21
N PRO A 172 -26.52 3.28 18.35
CA PRO A 172 -26.94 4.66 18.52
C PRO A 172 -26.21 5.58 17.53
N GLY A 173 -26.88 6.63 17.08
CA GLY A 173 -26.28 7.61 16.19
C GLY A 173 -25.23 8.45 16.91
N GLY A 174 -24.25 8.97 16.17
CA GLY A 174 -23.20 9.83 16.70
C GLY A 174 -22.05 9.10 17.40
N ILE A 175 -22.12 7.77 17.56
CA ILE A 175 -20.96 7.00 18.02
C ILE A 175 -19.92 6.83 16.91
N MET A 176 -18.66 6.77 17.31
CA MET A 176 -17.55 6.41 16.43
C MET A 176 -17.20 4.94 16.65
N ILE A 177 -17.13 4.18 15.56
CA ILE A 177 -16.53 2.84 15.56
C ILE A 177 -15.30 2.92 14.67
N ALA A 178 -14.21 2.32 15.11
CA ALA A 178 -13.01 2.22 14.29
C ALA A 178 -12.64 0.75 14.08
N SER A 179 -12.07 0.45 12.94
CA SER A 179 -11.53 -0.87 12.65
C SER A 179 -10.23 -0.81 11.89
N SER A 180 -9.41 -1.83 12.04
CA SER A 180 -8.11 -1.90 11.37
C SER A 180 -8.15 -2.95 10.27
N PRO A 181 -7.86 -2.59 9.00
CA PRO A 181 -7.81 -3.52 7.87
C PRO A 181 -6.94 -4.75 8.13
N ILE A 182 -5.81 -4.56 8.80
CA ILE A 182 -4.84 -5.62 9.12
C ILE A 182 -5.46 -6.77 9.93
N ARG A 183 -6.50 -6.50 10.73
CA ARG A 183 -7.17 -7.51 11.55
C ARG A 183 -8.05 -8.43 10.71
N TYR A 184 -8.65 -7.91 9.64
CA TYR A 184 -9.43 -8.72 8.70
C TYR A 184 -8.50 -9.61 7.86
N LEU A 185 -7.42 -9.02 7.36
CA LEU A 185 -6.43 -9.69 6.50
C LEU A 185 -5.63 -10.80 7.23
N ARG A 186 -5.69 -10.82 8.56
CA ARG A 186 -5.02 -11.80 9.44
C ARG A 186 -5.99 -12.63 10.28
N ASN A 187 -7.28 -12.60 9.98
CA ASN A 187 -8.22 -13.45 10.70
C ASN A 187 -7.92 -14.91 10.37
N GLU A 188 -7.47 -15.70 11.34
CA GLU A 188 -7.02 -17.09 11.14
C GLU A 188 -8.11 -18.02 10.60
N VAL A 189 -9.39 -17.70 10.85
CA VAL A 189 -10.53 -18.47 10.34
C VAL A 189 -10.73 -18.21 8.85
N ALA A 190 -10.64 -16.94 8.42
CA ALA A 190 -10.78 -16.56 7.02
C ALA A 190 -9.50 -16.79 6.20
N VAL A 191 -8.33 -16.66 6.84
CA VAL A 191 -7.01 -16.80 6.25
C VAL A 191 -6.15 -17.67 7.16
N PRO A 192 -6.20 -19.01 6.99
CA PRO A 192 -5.35 -19.92 7.76
C PRO A 192 -3.86 -19.64 7.52
N ASP A 193 -3.07 -19.75 8.58
CA ASP A 193 -1.65 -19.40 8.64
C ASP A 193 -1.37 -17.99 8.08
N PRO A 194 -1.97 -16.92 8.65
CA PRO A 194 -1.92 -15.59 8.08
C PRO A 194 -0.52 -14.98 8.09
N GLU A 195 0.38 -15.48 8.93
CA GLU A 195 1.79 -15.08 9.00
C GLU A 195 2.64 -15.66 7.88
N ARG A 196 2.16 -16.68 7.16
CA ARG A 196 2.89 -17.29 6.04
C ARG A 196 2.45 -16.66 4.73
N TYR A 197 3.43 -16.32 3.89
CA TYR A 197 3.17 -15.89 2.52
C TYR A 197 2.83 -17.11 1.67
N ARG A 198 1.54 -17.30 1.34
CA ARG A 198 1.04 -18.38 0.49
C ARG A 198 0.17 -17.81 -0.61
N SER A 199 0.71 -17.64 -1.80
CA SER A 199 -0.04 -17.07 -2.93
C SER A 199 -1.10 -18.04 -3.48
N GLU A 200 -0.85 -19.33 -3.35
CA GLU A 200 -1.67 -20.44 -3.83
C GLU A 200 -3.09 -20.40 -3.27
N ARG A 201 -3.26 -19.79 -2.08
CA ARG A 201 -4.56 -19.58 -1.47
C ARG A 201 -5.50 -18.73 -2.34
N TRP A 202 -5.00 -18.01 -3.34
CA TRP A 202 -5.81 -17.19 -4.24
C TRP A 202 -6.06 -17.84 -5.61
N LEU A 203 -5.47 -19.01 -5.86
CA LEU A 203 -5.62 -19.75 -7.13
C LEU A 203 -6.84 -20.68 -7.14
N THR A 204 -7.42 -20.97 -5.96
CA THR A 204 -8.62 -21.81 -5.87
C THR A 204 -9.86 -21.05 -6.37
N HIS A 205 -10.46 -21.56 -7.45
CA HIS A 205 -11.70 -21.03 -8.02
C HIS A 205 -12.98 -21.67 -7.45
N GLU A 206 -12.85 -22.74 -6.67
CA GLU A 206 -14.01 -23.38 -6.02
C GLU A 206 -14.63 -22.42 -5.01
N LYS A 207 -15.93 -22.15 -5.16
CA LYS A 207 -16.71 -21.35 -4.22
C LYS A 207 -17.25 -22.27 -3.13
N ASN A 208 -16.48 -22.42 -2.07
CA ASN A 208 -16.90 -23.07 -0.83
C ASN A 208 -16.93 -22.04 0.30
N ASP A 209 -17.46 -22.41 1.46
CA ASP A 209 -17.61 -21.47 2.58
C ASP A 209 -16.28 -20.84 3.00
N ALA A 210 -15.17 -21.58 2.91
CA ALA A 210 -13.85 -21.07 3.25
C ALA A 210 -13.33 -20.03 2.24
N THR A 211 -13.48 -20.27 0.93
CA THR A 211 -13.05 -19.30 -0.10
C THR A 211 -13.92 -18.05 -0.12
N LEU A 212 -15.23 -18.20 0.12
CA LEU A 212 -16.15 -17.06 0.27
C LEU A 212 -15.78 -16.22 1.50
N LEU A 213 -15.53 -16.86 2.64
CA LEU A 213 -15.12 -16.16 3.86
C LEU A 213 -13.78 -15.44 3.68
N ARG A 214 -12.78 -16.07 3.06
CA ARG A 214 -11.49 -15.44 2.71
C ARG A 214 -11.69 -14.18 1.89
N ASP A 215 -12.50 -14.26 0.83
CA ASP A 215 -12.73 -13.14 -0.09
C ASP A 215 -13.52 -12.01 0.59
N ASP A 216 -14.46 -12.32 1.49
CA ASP A 216 -15.17 -11.33 2.29
C ASP A 216 -14.26 -10.58 3.28
N TYR A 217 -13.22 -11.24 3.78
CA TYR A 217 -12.23 -10.66 4.70
C TYR A 217 -11.06 -9.97 3.97
N TYR A 218 -10.91 -10.17 2.66
CA TYR A 218 -9.91 -9.49 1.85
C TYR A 218 -10.33 -8.04 1.55
N ILE A 219 -10.15 -7.16 2.55
CA ILE A 219 -10.49 -5.73 2.48
C ILE A 219 -9.25 -4.87 2.75
N PRO A 220 -8.19 -4.94 1.91
CA PRO A 220 -6.97 -4.16 2.15
C PRO A 220 -7.11 -2.67 1.83
N PHE A 221 -8.08 -2.31 0.97
CA PHE A 221 -8.29 -0.95 0.46
C PHE A 221 -9.58 -0.30 0.99
N CYS A 222 -10.12 -0.77 2.12
CA CYS A 222 -11.47 -0.45 2.60
C CYS A 222 -12.57 -0.95 1.62
N LYS A 223 -13.83 -0.72 1.99
CA LYS A 223 -15.01 -1.10 1.18
C LYS A 223 -16.08 -0.01 1.26
N GLY A 224 -16.80 0.20 0.16
CA GLY A 224 -17.86 1.21 0.05
C GLY A 224 -17.34 2.58 -0.39
N ALA A 225 -18.06 3.65 -0.05
CA ALA A 225 -17.73 5.01 -0.45
C ALA A 225 -16.30 5.48 -0.08
N PRO A 226 -15.72 5.12 1.08
CA PRO A 226 -14.35 5.50 1.42
C PRO A 226 -13.30 4.46 0.98
N THR A 227 -13.56 3.71 -0.11
CA THR A 227 -12.53 2.83 -0.70
C THR A 227 -11.32 3.66 -1.12
N CYS A 228 -10.13 3.09 -0.99
CA CYS A 228 -8.90 3.74 -1.45
C CYS A 228 -9.01 4.07 -2.93
N ILE A 229 -8.87 5.34 -3.29
CA ILE A 229 -8.90 5.83 -4.67
C ILE A 229 -7.71 5.30 -5.50
N GLY A 230 -6.59 4.98 -4.84
CA GLY A 230 -5.38 4.47 -5.47
C GLY A 230 -5.34 2.95 -5.65
N ASN A 231 -6.41 2.21 -5.33
CA ASN A 231 -6.39 0.75 -5.32
C ASN A 231 -5.99 0.13 -6.68
N HIS A 232 -6.57 0.61 -7.79
CA HIS A 232 -6.27 0.13 -9.14
C HIS A 232 -4.84 0.48 -9.56
N PHE A 233 -4.38 1.68 -9.21
CA PHE A 233 -3.01 2.12 -9.49
C PHE A 233 -1.99 1.31 -8.70
N ALA A 234 -2.26 0.99 -7.43
CA ALA A 234 -1.41 0.15 -6.60
C ALA A 234 -1.25 -1.25 -7.21
N TYR A 235 -2.36 -1.90 -7.61
CA TYR A 235 -2.29 -3.18 -8.31
C TYR A 235 -1.47 -3.12 -9.60
N LEU A 236 -1.75 -2.12 -10.46
CA LEU A 236 -1.02 -1.90 -11.70
C LEU A 236 0.49 -1.80 -11.45
N GLU A 237 0.89 -0.94 -10.52
CA GLU A 237 2.30 -0.71 -10.21
C GLU A 237 2.96 -1.97 -9.62
N LEU A 238 2.25 -2.73 -8.77
CA LEU A 238 2.77 -3.98 -8.20
C LEU A 238 2.92 -5.07 -9.27
N PHE A 239 1.90 -5.27 -10.12
CA PHE A 239 1.98 -6.25 -11.21
C PHE A 239 3.15 -5.94 -12.14
N LEU A 240 3.26 -4.68 -12.57
CA LEU A 240 4.33 -4.24 -13.45
C LEU A 240 5.70 -4.38 -12.78
N SER A 241 5.85 -3.89 -11.55
CA SER A 241 7.12 -3.91 -10.82
C SER A 241 7.60 -5.34 -10.57
N VAL A 242 6.73 -6.22 -10.08
CA VAL A 242 7.09 -7.64 -9.86
C VAL A 242 7.48 -8.29 -11.18
N SER A 243 6.70 -8.09 -12.24
CA SER A 243 7.01 -8.63 -13.58
C SER A 243 8.38 -8.15 -14.08
N GLN A 244 8.64 -6.85 -14.06
CA GLN A 244 9.89 -6.30 -14.60
C GLN A 244 11.12 -6.65 -13.75
N VAL A 245 10.97 -6.80 -12.43
CA VAL A 245 12.06 -7.29 -11.57
C VAL A 245 12.37 -8.75 -11.91
N LEU A 246 11.38 -9.64 -11.95
CA LEU A 246 11.58 -11.06 -12.25
C LEU A 246 12.04 -11.32 -13.69
N LYS A 247 11.78 -10.39 -14.62
CA LYS A 247 12.31 -10.42 -15.98
C LYS A 247 13.84 -10.34 -15.99
N ARG A 248 14.41 -9.52 -15.11
CA ARG A 248 15.84 -9.16 -15.13
C ARG A 248 16.65 -9.83 -14.04
N TYR A 249 16.01 -10.24 -12.95
CA TYR A 249 16.69 -10.70 -11.75
C TYR A 249 16.08 -11.99 -11.22
N SER A 250 16.95 -12.87 -10.73
CA SER A 250 16.61 -13.97 -9.84
C SER A 250 16.88 -13.53 -8.40
N LEU A 251 15.94 -13.79 -7.49
CA LEU A 251 15.96 -13.33 -6.11
C LEU A 251 16.32 -14.46 -5.16
N HIS A 252 17.19 -14.18 -4.19
CA HIS A 252 17.67 -15.12 -3.19
C HIS A 252 17.72 -14.44 -1.81
N PRO A 253 17.56 -15.19 -0.70
CA PRO A 253 17.66 -14.61 0.63
C PRO A 253 19.13 -14.33 0.95
N ARG A 254 19.42 -13.25 1.69
CA ARG A 254 20.82 -12.86 1.98
C ARG A 254 21.55 -13.83 2.89
N GLU A 255 20.91 -14.30 3.95
CA GLU A 255 21.45 -15.37 4.77
C GLU A 255 20.79 -16.69 4.33
N PRO A 256 21.54 -17.79 4.16
CA PRO A 256 20.92 -19.09 4.08
C PRO A 256 20.13 -19.26 5.38
N SER A 257 18.81 -19.39 5.27
CA SER A 257 18.00 -19.76 6.42
C SER A 257 18.69 -20.92 7.14
N THR A 258 18.71 -20.90 8.47
CA THR A 258 19.17 -22.07 9.26
C THR A 258 18.43 -23.35 8.87
N VAL A 259 17.28 -23.20 8.21
CA VAL A 259 16.61 -24.20 7.38
C VAL A 259 17.34 -24.33 6.04
N THR A 260 18.04 -25.45 5.83
CA THR A 260 18.82 -25.80 4.63
C THR A 260 17.98 -25.98 3.35
N VAL A 261 16.71 -25.58 3.36
CA VAL A 261 15.72 -25.83 2.30
C VAL A 261 15.34 -24.48 1.68
N ARG A 262 15.89 -24.21 0.50
CA ARG A 262 15.29 -23.30 -0.49
C ARG A 262 13.97 -23.94 -0.92
N ASP A 263 12.87 -23.19 -0.95
CA ASP A 263 11.48 -23.69 -1.08
C ASP A 263 10.72 -23.83 0.25
N HIS A 264 10.68 -22.74 1.01
CA HIS A 264 9.72 -22.61 2.10
C HIS A 264 8.99 -21.28 2.03
N GLU A 265 7.78 -21.26 2.60
CA GLU A 265 6.97 -20.06 2.68
C GLU A 265 7.59 -19.07 3.65
N ALA A 266 7.80 -17.83 3.18
CA ALA A 266 8.31 -16.77 4.04
C ALA A 266 7.35 -16.52 5.21
N VAL A 267 7.93 -16.42 6.41
CA VAL A 267 7.20 -16.03 7.63
C VAL A 267 7.29 -14.53 7.80
N LEU A 268 6.20 -13.92 8.24
CA LEU A 268 6.09 -12.48 8.34
C LEU A 268 7.18 -11.90 9.25
N PRO A 269 8.00 -10.95 8.76
CA PRO A 269 9.06 -10.38 9.56
C PRO A 269 8.48 -9.58 10.72
N ALA A 270 9.21 -9.59 11.85
CA ALA A 270 8.88 -8.78 13.01
C ALA A 270 8.78 -7.30 12.62
N ARG A 271 7.70 -6.64 13.05
CA ARG A 271 7.36 -5.29 12.62
C ARG A 271 6.62 -4.53 13.70
N GLU A 272 6.71 -3.21 13.65
CA GLU A 272 5.92 -2.32 14.47
C GLU A 272 4.66 -1.90 13.72
N GLU A 273 3.52 -1.85 14.41
CA GLU A 273 2.21 -1.58 13.82
C GLU A 273 1.56 -0.40 14.54
N TRP A 274 1.64 0.76 13.90
CA TRP A 274 1.03 1.99 14.41
C TRP A 274 0.00 2.48 13.39
N VAL A 275 0.35 3.49 12.60
CA VAL A 275 -0.42 3.93 11.42
C VAL A 275 -0.08 3.06 10.21
N ALA A 276 1.19 2.69 10.09
CA ALA A 276 1.70 1.76 9.09
C ALA A 276 2.36 0.55 9.76
N ALA A 277 2.49 -0.54 9.01
CA ALA A 277 3.24 -1.72 9.41
C ALA A 277 4.68 -1.62 8.87
N VAL A 278 5.67 -1.46 9.76
CA VAL A 278 7.07 -1.22 9.38
C VAL A 278 7.97 -2.32 9.95
N PRO A 279 8.71 -3.07 9.11
CA PRO A 279 9.66 -4.08 9.59
C PRO A 279 10.68 -3.50 10.58
N VAL A 280 10.94 -4.22 11.67
CA VAL A 280 11.94 -3.85 12.68
C VAL A 280 13.37 -4.01 12.14
N ARG A 281 13.54 -4.85 11.13
CA ARG A 281 14.80 -5.08 10.42
C ARG A 281 14.61 -4.86 8.93
N ARG A 282 15.71 -4.56 8.24
CA ARG A 282 15.70 -4.46 6.77
C ARG A 282 15.35 -5.82 6.18
N LEU A 283 14.50 -5.80 5.15
CA LEU A 283 14.24 -6.97 4.32
C LEU A 283 15.41 -7.10 3.34
N GLU A 284 16.23 -8.13 3.53
CA GLU A 284 17.44 -8.31 2.73
C GLU A 284 17.23 -9.38 1.66
N VAL A 285 17.35 -8.96 0.40
CA VAL A 285 17.25 -9.82 -0.80
C VAL A 285 18.51 -9.63 -1.63
N VAL A 286 19.08 -10.74 -2.08
CA VAL A 286 20.20 -10.77 -3.03
C VAL A 286 19.62 -11.04 -4.41
N SER A 287 19.99 -10.23 -5.40
CA SER A 287 19.61 -10.45 -6.80
C SER A 287 20.81 -10.92 -7.63
N GLY A 288 20.57 -11.90 -8.51
CA GLY A 288 21.46 -12.23 -9.61
C GLY A 288 20.82 -11.83 -10.93
N GLU A 289 21.59 -11.30 -11.89
CA GLU A 289 21.07 -11.06 -13.24
C GLU A 289 20.61 -12.37 -13.88
N ARG A 290 19.40 -12.35 -14.42
CA ARG A 290 18.83 -13.48 -15.15
C ARG A 290 19.29 -13.38 -16.62
N ARG A 291 19.98 -14.43 -17.07
CA ARG A 291 20.45 -14.55 -18.46
C ARG A 291 19.33 -14.92 -19.41
#